data_AF-A0A7I0J5G3-F1
#
_entry.id   AF-A0A7I0J5G3-F1
#
_cell.length_a   1.000
_cell.length_b   1.000
_cell.length_c   1.000
_cell.angle_alpha   90.00
_cell.angle_beta   90.00
_cell.angle_gamma   90.00
#
_symmetry.space_group_name_H-M   'P 1'
#
loop_
_entity.id
_entity.type
_entity.pdbx_description
1 polymer ?
#
loop_
_entity_poly.entity_id
_entity_poly.type
_entity_poly.pdbx_seq_one_letter_code
_entity_poly.pdbx_strand_id
1 'polypeptide(L)'
;VQDLHFSWDGRPFNISVSIGMVEVANVGMTLEEVLRAADVACYMAKEKGRNRVQFHSEGDTALRERFGEMAWVQRLHAALDENRFRLHAQEIAPLRDDIPEQGAHIEILLRLT
;
A
#
# COMPACT_ATOMS: atom_id res chain seq x y z
N VAL A 1 9.19 15.51 9.31
CA VAL A 1 8.24 15.98 8.28
C VAL A 1 6.81 15.98 8.86
N GLN A 2 6.60 16.66 9.99
CA GLN A 2 5.39 16.48 10.81
C GLN A 2 4.94 17.74 11.55
N ASP A 3 5.25 18.92 11.02
CA ASP A 3 4.94 20.20 11.68
C ASP A 3 3.53 20.72 11.31
N LEU A 4 2.74 19.94 10.57
CA LEU A 4 1.37 20.29 10.19
C LEU A 4 0.38 19.84 11.28
N HIS A 5 -0.22 20.82 11.96
CA HIS A 5 -1.33 20.60 12.88
C HIS A 5 -2.65 20.65 12.11
N PHE A 6 -3.13 19.50 11.63
CA PHE A 6 -4.43 19.38 10.99
C PHE A 6 -5.50 18.91 11.98
N SER A 7 -6.66 19.56 11.95
CA SER A 7 -7.83 19.16 12.73
C SER A 7 -9.09 19.14 11.87
N TRP A 8 -9.92 18.12 12.05
CA TRP A 8 -11.24 18.01 11.43
C TRP A 8 -12.30 17.73 12.49
N ASP A 9 -13.37 18.53 12.51
CA ASP A 9 -14.44 18.45 13.52
C ASP A 9 -13.93 18.42 14.97
N GLY A 10 -12.97 19.30 15.27
CA GLY A 10 -12.32 19.39 16.58
C GLY A 10 -11.36 18.25 16.94
N ARG A 11 -11.18 17.25 16.06
CA ARG A 11 -10.27 16.11 16.28
C ARG A 11 -8.94 16.34 15.57
N PRO A 12 -7.80 16.26 16.28
CA PRO A 12 -6.48 16.37 15.65
C PRO A 12 -6.11 15.10 14.89
N PHE A 13 -5.41 15.25 13.77
CA PHE A 13 -4.85 14.14 12.99
C PHE A 13 -3.34 14.30 12.81
N ASN A 14 -2.60 13.23 13.05
CA ASN A 14 -1.18 13.18 12.78
C ASN A 14 -0.97 12.88 11.28
N ILE A 15 -0.72 13.92 10.50
CA ILE A 15 -0.38 13.80 9.08
C ILE A 15 1.14 13.66 8.94
N SER A 16 1.57 12.69 8.13
CA SER A 16 2.97 12.55 7.74
C SER A 16 3.06 12.26 6.25
N VAL A 17 4.23 12.46 5.68
CA VAL A 17 4.51 12.10 4.28
C VAL A 17 5.71 11.18 4.20
N SER A 18 5.69 10.29 3.23
CA SER A 18 6.83 9.47 2.83
C SER A 18 7.28 9.98 1.47
N ILE A 19 8.55 10.36 1.34
CA ILE A 19 9.07 11.07 0.17
C ILE A 19 10.16 10.20 -0.47
N GLY A 20 10.00 9.89 -1.76
CA GLY A 20 11.07 9.34 -2.59
C GLY A 20 11.81 10.46 -3.30
N MET A 21 13.14 10.41 -3.32
CA MET A 21 13.97 11.42 -3.97
C MET A 21 14.97 10.76 -4.92
N VAL A 22 15.04 11.27 -6.15
CA VAL A 22 15.94 10.78 -7.20
C VAL A 22 16.85 11.93 -7.63
N GLU A 23 18.14 11.67 -7.68
CA GLU A 23 19.10 12.61 -8.25
C GLU A 23 19.11 12.46 -9.77
N VAL A 24 18.80 13.55 -10.48
CA VAL A 24 18.81 13.60 -11.95
C VAL A 24 20.08 14.34 -12.39
N ALA A 25 21.24 13.73 -12.14
CA ALA A 25 22.53 14.32 -12.47
C ALA A 25 23.07 13.92 -13.85
N ASN A 26 22.61 12.79 -14.41
CA ASN A 26 23.15 12.25 -15.65
C ASN A 26 22.23 12.50 -16.86
N VAL A 27 22.84 12.94 -17.96
CA VAL A 27 22.25 12.98 -19.31
C VAL A 27 22.15 11.53 -19.80
N GLY A 28 21.07 10.84 -19.43
CA GLY A 28 20.91 9.43 -19.80
C GLY A 28 19.65 8.75 -19.28
N MET A 29 19.03 9.27 -18.22
CA MET A 29 17.76 8.72 -17.74
C MET A 29 16.59 9.29 -18.54
N THR A 30 15.72 8.41 -18.99
CA THR A 30 14.41 8.76 -19.55
C THR A 30 13.47 9.25 -18.45
N LEU A 31 12.44 9.99 -18.83
CA LEU A 31 11.39 10.42 -17.90
C LEU A 31 10.76 9.24 -17.15
N GLU A 32 10.50 8.13 -17.86
CA GLU A 32 9.90 6.93 -17.29
C GLU A 32 10.79 6.32 -16.21
N GLU A 33 12.10 6.25 -16.45
CA GLU A 33 13.07 5.73 -15.48
C GLU A 33 13.15 6.61 -14.22
N VAL A 34 13.13 7.93 -14.37
CA VAL A 34 13.14 8.87 -13.23
C VAL A 34 11.87 8.71 -12.40
N LEU A 35 10.70 8.64 -13.04
CA LEU A 35 9.42 8.47 -12.33
C LEU A 35 9.35 7.12 -11.61
N ARG A 36 9.78 6.05 -12.27
CA ARG A 36 9.87 4.72 -11.66
C ARG A 36 10.80 4.74 -10.46
N ALA A 37 12.00 5.28 -10.60
CA ALA A 37 12.97 5.38 -9.49
C ALA A 37 12.42 6.17 -8.30
N ALA A 38 11.65 7.24 -8.54
CA ALA A 38 11.04 8.06 -7.51
C ALA A 38 9.90 7.34 -6.79
N ASP A 39 9.05 6.64 -7.52
CA ASP A 39 7.97 5.84 -6.94
C ASP A 39 8.52 4.72 -6.05
N VAL A 40 9.57 4.04 -6.50
CA VAL A 40 10.19 2.97 -5.71
C VAL A 40 10.86 3.52 -4.45
N ALA A 41 11.57 4.65 -4.55
CA ALA A 41 12.11 5.32 -3.37
C ALA A 41 11.00 5.74 -2.39
N CYS A 42 9.85 6.19 -2.90
CA CYS A 42 8.69 6.55 -2.08
C CYS A 42 8.06 5.31 -1.42
N TYR A 43 7.94 4.20 -2.15
CA TYR A 43 7.50 2.91 -1.61
C TYR A 43 8.44 2.44 -0.49
N MET A 44 9.75 2.53 -0.68
CA MET A 44 10.75 2.21 0.33
C MET A 44 10.64 3.11 1.58
N ALA A 45 10.33 4.40 1.40
CA ALA A 45 10.05 5.28 2.53
C ALA A 45 8.83 4.80 3.34
N LYS A 46 7.80 4.25 2.67
CA LYS A 46 6.62 3.67 3.33
C LYS A 46 6.95 2.38 4.09
N GLU A 47 7.72 1.46 3.51
CA GLU A 47 8.09 0.20 4.15
C GLU A 47 9.04 0.38 5.35
N LYS A 48 10.00 1.30 5.27
CA LYS A 48 10.97 1.54 6.35
C LYS A 48 10.38 2.30 7.55
N GLY A 49 9.07 2.47 7.63
CA GLY A 49 8.38 3.07 8.79
C GLY A 49 7.73 4.43 8.54
N ARG A 50 7.56 4.85 7.27
CA ARG A 50 6.92 6.12 6.88
C ARG A 50 7.64 7.36 7.45
N ASN A 51 7.03 8.55 7.30
CA ASN A 51 7.50 9.84 7.83
C ASN A 51 8.99 10.15 7.58
N ARG A 52 9.47 9.89 6.35
CA ARG A 52 10.89 10.03 6.00
C ARG A 52 11.09 10.35 4.53
N VAL A 53 12.29 10.84 4.24
CA VAL A 53 12.82 10.95 2.87
C VAL A 53 13.71 9.73 2.61
N GLN A 54 13.50 9.08 1.46
CA GLN A 54 14.34 8.00 0.98
C GLN A 54 14.95 8.42 -0.36
N PHE A 55 16.28 8.41 -0.40
CA PHE A 55 17.02 8.63 -1.64
C PHE A 55 17.03 7.34 -2.45
N HIS A 56 16.84 7.47 -3.75
CA HIS A 56 17.06 6.38 -4.69
C HIS A 56 18.54 6.03 -4.75
N SER A 57 18.85 4.75 -4.70
CA SER A 57 20.18 4.22 -4.98
C SER A 57 20.03 2.94 -5.80
N GLU A 58 20.62 2.90 -6.99
CA GLU A 58 20.40 1.83 -7.98
C GLU A 58 20.66 0.43 -7.39
N GLY A 59 21.76 0.29 -6.63
CA GLY A 59 22.14 -1.00 -6.01
C GLY A 59 21.22 -1.47 -4.89
N ASP A 60 20.59 -0.56 -4.15
CA ASP A 60 19.73 -0.89 -3.00
C ASP A 60 18.26 -1.07 -3.42
N THR A 61 17.88 -0.46 -4.56
CA THR A 61 16.52 -0.43 -5.09
C THR A 61 16.18 -1.73 -5.83
N ALA A 62 16.97 -2.10 -6.84
CA ALA A 62 16.72 -3.30 -7.65
C ALA A 62 16.83 -4.59 -6.81
N LEU A 63 17.73 -4.61 -5.83
CA LEU A 63 17.88 -5.73 -4.92
C LEU A 63 16.63 -5.89 -4.04
N ARG A 64 16.10 -4.78 -3.50
CA ARG A 64 14.96 -4.79 -2.58
C ARG A 64 13.61 -4.96 -3.27
N GLU A 65 13.39 -4.43 -4.47
CA GLU A 65 12.18 -4.76 -5.25
C GLU A 65 12.08 -6.27 -5.41
N ARG A 66 13.19 -6.90 -5.84
CA ARG A 66 13.27 -8.34 -6.04
C ARG A 66 13.08 -9.12 -4.73
N PHE A 67 13.67 -8.67 -3.62
CA PHE A 67 13.50 -9.33 -2.32
C PHE A 67 12.11 -9.09 -1.71
N GLY A 68 11.52 -7.90 -1.87
CA GLY A 68 10.20 -7.55 -1.36
C GLY A 68 9.09 -8.31 -2.10
N GLU A 69 9.16 -8.35 -3.43
CA GLU A 69 8.25 -9.16 -4.25
C GLU A 69 8.39 -10.65 -3.95
N MET A 70 9.63 -11.18 -3.93
CA MET A 70 9.84 -12.60 -3.62
C MET A 70 9.40 -12.95 -2.19
N ALA A 71 9.65 -12.08 -1.21
CA ALA A 71 9.19 -12.29 0.17
C ALA A 71 7.66 -12.28 0.27
N TRP A 72 6.98 -11.41 -0.47
CA TRP A 72 5.51 -11.40 -0.53
C TRP A 72 4.95 -12.64 -1.22
N VAL A 73 5.52 -13.07 -2.35
CA VAL A 73 5.12 -14.31 -3.03
C VAL A 73 5.27 -15.51 -2.10
N GLN A 74 6.42 -15.64 -1.43
CA GLN A 74 6.66 -16.71 -0.46
C GLN A 74 5.68 -16.64 0.72
N ARG A 75 5.42 -15.43 1.25
CA ARG A 75 4.47 -15.23 2.36
C ARG A 75 3.05 -15.62 1.97
N LEU A 76 2.61 -15.26 0.76
CA LEU A 76 1.27 -15.57 0.26
C LEU A 76 1.12 -17.08 -0.01
N HIS A 77 2.12 -17.72 -0.61
CA HIS A 77 2.12 -19.18 -0.79
C HIS A 77 2.09 -19.92 0.55
N ALA A 78 2.94 -19.53 1.51
CA ALA A 78 2.92 -20.13 2.84
C ALA A 78 1.56 -19.93 3.53
N ALA A 79 0.95 -18.75 3.39
CA ALA A 79 -0.38 -18.49 3.94
C ALA A 79 -1.50 -19.33 3.28
N LEU A 80 -1.37 -19.64 1.99
CA LEU A 80 -2.26 -20.58 1.30
C LEU A 80 -2.07 -22.00 1.83
N ASP A 81 -0.83 -22.49 1.86
CA ASP A 81 -0.48 -23.84 2.32
C ASP A 81 -0.89 -24.08 3.78
N GLU A 82 -0.76 -23.05 4.63
CA GLU A 82 -1.10 -23.08 6.05
C GLU A 82 -2.58 -22.71 6.34
N ASN A 83 -3.42 -22.53 5.32
CA ASN A 83 -4.83 -22.16 5.44
C ASN A 83 -5.08 -20.90 6.32
N ARG A 84 -4.22 -19.89 6.18
CA ARG A 84 -4.31 -18.62 6.92
C ARG A 84 -5.20 -17.56 6.26
N PHE A 85 -5.67 -17.84 5.05
CA PHE A 85 -6.71 -17.03 4.42
C PHE A 85 -8.09 -17.39 4.93
N ARG A 86 -8.92 -16.38 5.16
CA ARG A 86 -10.31 -16.54 5.59
C ARG A 86 -11.21 -15.63 4.78
N LEU A 87 -12.42 -16.13 4.49
CA LEU A 87 -13.47 -15.35 3.85
C LEU A 87 -14.40 -14.80 4.93
N HIS A 88 -14.51 -13.48 4.99
CA HIS A 88 -15.57 -12.82 5.73
C HIS A 88 -16.72 -12.50 4.77
N ALA A 89 -17.95 -12.51 5.26
CA ALA A 89 -19.13 -12.08 4.52
C ALA A 89 -19.72 -10.84 5.19
N GLN A 90 -19.94 -9.77 4.41
CA GLN A 90 -20.65 -8.57 4.84
C GLN A 90 -21.98 -8.50 4.11
N GLU A 91 -23.09 -8.44 4.85
CA GLU A 91 -24.43 -8.40 4.28
C GLU A 91 -24.75 -7.01 3.70
N ILE A 92 -25.42 -7.01 2.55
CA ILE A 92 -25.94 -5.82 1.86
C ILE A 92 -27.46 -5.88 1.94
N ALA A 93 -28.03 -5.10 2.85
CA ALA A 93 -29.47 -5.03 3.03
C ALA A 93 -30.12 -4.03 2.03
N PRO A 94 -31.32 -4.34 1.52
CA PRO A 94 -32.09 -3.37 0.76
C PRO A 94 -32.50 -2.19 1.65
N LEU A 95 -32.56 -0.98 1.07
CA LEU A 95 -33.04 0.22 1.77
C LEU A 95 -34.57 0.36 1.71
N ARG A 96 -35.24 -0.43 0.87
CA ARG A 96 -36.69 -0.38 0.68
C ARG A 96 -37.30 -1.75 0.96
N ASP A 97 -38.35 -1.77 1.76
CA ASP A 97 -39.06 -2.98 2.18
C ASP A 97 -40.04 -3.52 1.11
N ASP A 98 -40.24 -2.79 0.00
CA ASP A 98 -41.18 -3.14 -1.07
C ASP A 98 -40.59 -4.02 -2.17
N ILE A 99 -39.28 -4.29 -2.10
CA ILE A 99 -38.60 -5.21 -3.01
C ILE A 99 -38.71 -6.61 -2.44
N PRO A 100 -39.33 -7.59 -3.14
CA PRO A 100 -39.36 -8.97 -2.67
C PRO A 100 -37.94 -9.47 -2.43
N GLU A 101 -37.66 -10.07 -1.27
CA GLU A 101 -36.34 -10.61 -0.94
C GLU A 101 -35.89 -11.60 -2.01
N GLN A 102 -34.88 -11.22 -2.81
CA GLN A 102 -34.26 -12.09 -3.83
C GLN A 102 -33.11 -12.92 -3.24
N GLY A 103 -33.21 -13.26 -1.95
CA GLY A 103 -32.14 -13.87 -1.16
C GLY A 103 -31.17 -12.85 -0.57
N ALA A 104 -30.21 -13.35 0.21
CA ALA A 104 -29.20 -12.51 0.86
C ALA A 104 -28.14 -12.05 -0.15
N HIS A 105 -27.86 -10.74 -0.17
CA HIS A 105 -26.75 -10.17 -0.92
C HIS A 105 -25.56 -10.01 0.04
N ILE A 106 -24.39 -10.54 -0.34
CA ILE A 106 -23.19 -10.46 0.50
C ILE A 106 -21.96 -10.03 -0.32
N GLU A 107 -21.10 -9.22 0.30
CA GLU A 107 -19.74 -8.95 -0.17
C GLU A 107 -18.76 -9.90 0.54
N ILE A 108 -17.95 -10.61 -0.25
CA ILE A 108 -16.91 -11.50 0.27
C ILE A 108 -15.61 -10.72 0.42
N LEU A 109 -15.08 -10.68 1.63
CA LEU A 109 -13.90 -9.92 1.99
C LEU A 109 -12.78 -10.86 2.45
N LEU A 110 -11.68 -10.90 1.71
CA LEU A 110 -10.52 -11.71 2.05
C LEU A 110 -9.79 -11.14 3.27
N ARG A 111 -9.41 -12.02 4.19
CA ARG A 111 -8.57 -11.70 5.35
C ARG A 111 -7.38 -12.64 5.39
N LEU A 112 -6.24 -12.10 5.82
CA LEU A 112 -5.03 -12.85 6.14
C LEU A 112 -4.77 -12.68 7.63
N THR A 113 -4.83 -13.77 8.39
CA THR A 113 -4.52 -13.81 9.83
C THR A 113 -3.06 -14.17 10.09
#